data_AF-A0A7R7JDS3-F1
#
_entry.id   AF-A0A7R7JDS3-F1
#
_cell.length_a   1.000
_cell.length_b   1.000
_cell.length_c   1.000
_cell.angle_alpha   90.00
_cell.angle_beta   90.00
_cell.angle_gamma   90.00
#
_symmetry.space_group_name_H-M   'P 1'
#
loop_
_entity.id
_entity.type
_entity.pdbx_description
1 polymer ?
#
loop_
_entity_poly.entity_id
_entity_poly.type
_entity_poly.pdbx_seq_one_letter_code
_entity_poly.pdbx_strand_id
1 'polypeptide(L)'
;MNKHRLTTAFALAYLGATPTMATVTLNYAYDDLNRVTAAVRSDGPEFSFDYDDMTNIVRMDFLNPDSDGDGLKDIEEIQIHGTEALISDSDGDGLSDADEVHAHNTNPLNSDSDNDGFSDGQEIQYGSDPLDSGSVPAVADGDLNGDGLVDAADVMLAERIVLGQLDPDQNQSIHGDVAPLADGTPSPDGKIDINDLQVIKRKALGHVNF
;
A
#
# COMPACT_ATOMS: atom_id res chain seq x y z
N MET A 1 22.00 -29.13 13.48
CA MET A 1 21.46 -29.00 12.11
C MET A 1 22.56 -28.49 11.18
N ASN A 2 23.05 -29.35 10.30
CA ASN A 2 24.02 -28.95 9.28
C ASN A 2 23.27 -28.23 8.16
N LYS A 3 23.59 -26.96 7.93
CA LYS A 3 23.07 -26.19 6.78
C LYS A 3 24.11 -26.28 5.67
N HIS A 4 23.71 -26.76 4.49
CA HIS A 4 24.57 -26.77 3.31
C HIS A 4 23.99 -25.84 2.23
N ARG A 5 24.87 -25.06 1.60
CA ARG A 5 24.52 -24.07 0.59
C ARG A 5 25.16 -24.47 -0.74
N LEU A 6 24.34 -24.57 -1.79
CA LEU A 6 24.81 -24.82 -3.15
C LEU A 6 24.42 -23.63 -4.04
N THR A 7 25.42 -22.93 -4.55
CA THR A 7 25.21 -21.82 -5.48
C THR A 7 25.41 -22.35 -6.90
N THR A 8 24.37 -22.28 -7.74
CA THR A 8 24.46 -22.71 -9.15
C THR A 8 24.01 -21.57 -10.06
N ALA A 9 24.81 -21.23 -11.07
CA ALA A 9 24.44 -20.25 -12.07
C ALA A 9 23.63 -20.93 -13.19
N PHE A 10 22.46 -20.40 -13.50
CA PHE A 10 21.64 -20.85 -14.64
C PHE A 10 21.49 -19.71 -15.65
N ALA A 11 21.50 -20.04 -16.93
CA ALA A 11 21.16 -19.09 -17.99
C ALA A 11 19.64 -19.09 -18.17
N LEU A 12 18.98 -17.98 -17.86
CA LEU A 12 17.56 -17.80 -18.16
C LEU A 12 17.45 -17.28 -19.60
N ALA A 13 16.93 -18.10 -20.51
CA ALA A 13 16.76 -17.74 -21.91
C ALA A 13 15.28 -17.46 -22.20
N TYR A 14 14.91 -16.19 -22.30
CA TYR A 14 13.68 -15.77 -22.97
C TYR A 14 13.97 -15.56 -24.46
N LEU A 15 13.03 -16.00 -25.31
CA LEU A 15 13.17 -15.91 -26.76
C LEU A 15 13.29 -14.43 -27.19
N GLY A 16 14.50 -14.01 -27.58
CA GLY A 16 14.77 -12.65 -28.06
C GLY A 16 15.56 -11.73 -27.11
N ALA A 17 15.90 -12.18 -25.89
CA ALA A 17 16.75 -11.42 -24.97
C ALA A 17 18.17 -12.00 -24.86
N THR A 18 19.17 -11.15 -24.61
CA THR A 18 20.51 -11.61 -24.20
C THR A 18 20.38 -12.35 -22.87
N PRO A 19 20.86 -13.61 -22.74
CA PRO A 19 20.75 -14.33 -21.48
C PRO A 19 21.51 -13.58 -20.39
N THR A 20 20.80 -13.12 -19.37
CA THR A 20 21.41 -12.62 -18.14
C THR A 20 21.71 -13.81 -17.23
N MET A 21 22.91 -13.84 -16.66
CA MET A 21 23.31 -14.88 -15.71
C MET A 21 22.75 -14.51 -14.34
N ALA A 22 21.63 -15.13 -13.96
CA ALA A 22 21.12 -15.06 -12.60
C ALA A 22 21.73 -16.19 -11.77
N THR A 23 22.29 -15.86 -10.61
CA THR A 23 22.74 -16.86 -9.64
C THR A 23 21.58 -17.28 -8.77
N VAL A 24 21.16 -18.55 -8.85
CA VAL A 24 20.16 -19.12 -7.96
C VAL A 24 20.90 -19.89 -6.86
N THR A 25 20.60 -19.55 -5.61
CA THR A 25 21.12 -20.29 -4.45
C THR A 25 20.08 -21.28 -3.99
N LEU A 26 20.49 -22.54 -3.79
CA LEU A 26 19.70 -23.57 -3.13
C LEU A 26 20.25 -23.78 -1.72
N ASN A 27 19.42 -23.53 -0.73
CA ASN A 27 19.72 -23.79 0.68
C ASN A 27 18.99 -25.07 1.10
N TYR A 28 19.73 -26.03 1.67
CA TYR A 28 19.18 -27.30 2.13
C TYR A 28 19.18 -27.39 3.65
N ALA A 29 18.06 -27.82 4.22
CA ALA A 29 17.95 -28.25 5.59
C ALA A 29 18.01 -29.78 5.67
N TYR A 30 18.63 -30.30 6.73
CA TYR A 30 18.78 -31.73 6.96
C TYR A 30 18.31 -32.14 8.35
N ASP A 31 17.75 -33.33 8.46
CA ASP A 31 17.47 -33.99 9.74
C ASP A 31 18.73 -34.63 10.35
N ASP A 32 18.57 -35.26 11.52
CA ASP A 32 19.67 -35.94 12.25
C ASP A 32 20.19 -37.19 11.53
N LEU A 33 19.46 -37.70 10.52
CA LEU A 33 19.88 -38.78 9.65
C LEU A 33 20.56 -38.27 8.36
N ASN A 34 20.79 -36.96 8.27
CA ASN A 34 21.39 -36.29 7.12
C ASN A 34 20.57 -36.44 5.82
N ARG A 35 19.24 -36.51 5.94
CA ARG A 35 18.27 -36.47 4.84
C ARG A 35 17.78 -35.04 4.63
N VAL A 36 17.57 -34.62 3.38
CA VAL A 36 17.10 -33.26 3.05
C VAL A 36 15.65 -33.13 3.47
N THR A 37 15.33 -32.25 4.42
CA THR A 37 13.94 -32.00 4.87
C THR A 37 13.33 -30.77 4.24
N ALA A 38 14.15 -29.82 3.79
CA ALA A 38 13.70 -28.67 3.02
C ALA A 38 14.74 -28.24 1.99
N ALA A 39 14.29 -27.74 0.85
CA ALA A 39 15.11 -27.06 -0.14
C ALA A 39 14.49 -25.70 -0.46
N VAL A 40 15.19 -24.63 -0.14
CA VAL A 40 14.77 -23.25 -0.40
C VAL A 40 15.55 -22.72 -1.57
N ARG A 41 14.86 -22.31 -2.62
CA ARG A 41 15.48 -21.60 -3.73
C ARG A 41 15.41 -20.10 -3.49
N SER A 42 16.49 -19.40 -3.77
CA SER A 42 16.52 -17.92 -3.69
C SER A 42 15.57 -17.23 -4.67
N ASP A 43 14.96 -17.97 -5.60
CA ASP A 43 14.07 -17.46 -6.66
C ASP A 43 12.63 -17.99 -6.57
N GLY A 44 12.23 -18.63 -5.46
CA GLY A 44 10.82 -18.95 -5.27
C GLY A 44 10.59 -20.29 -4.59
N PRO A 45 10.59 -21.44 -5.27
CA PRO A 45 9.93 -22.57 -4.67
C PRO A 45 10.72 -23.12 -3.47
N GLU A 46 10.03 -23.13 -2.33
CA GLU A 46 10.39 -23.91 -1.16
C GLU A 46 9.76 -25.30 -1.28
N PHE A 47 10.59 -26.31 -1.06
CA PHE A 47 10.17 -27.70 -1.09
C PHE A 47 10.33 -28.27 0.31
N SER A 48 9.30 -28.93 0.83
CA SER A 48 9.41 -29.78 2.02
C SER A 48 9.41 -31.26 1.60
N PHE A 49 10.16 -32.08 2.34
CA PHE A 49 10.32 -33.50 2.06
C PHE A 49 10.01 -34.30 3.33
N ASP A 50 8.94 -35.10 3.30
CA ASP A 50 8.66 -36.06 4.37
C ASP A 50 9.17 -37.44 3.98
N TYR A 51 9.75 -38.17 4.94
CA TYR A 51 10.28 -39.51 4.73
C TYR A 51 9.53 -40.53 5.59
N ASP A 52 9.32 -41.73 5.06
CA ASP A 52 8.91 -42.88 5.88
C ASP A 52 10.10 -43.46 6.68
N ASP A 53 9.80 -44.45 7.52
CA ASP A 53 10.78 -45.22 8.31
C ASP A 53 11.77 -46.00 7.43
N MET A 54 11.42 -46.22 6.15
CA MET A 54 12.27 -46.86 5.16
C MET A 54 13.08 -45.85 4.33
N THR A 55 13.05 -44.56 4.71
CA THR A 55 13.74 -43.44 4.04
C THR A 55 13.25 -43.11 2.63
N ASN A 56 12.07 -43.60 2.23
CA ASN A 56 11.44 -43.16 0.99
C ASN A 56 10.77 -41.81 1.21
N ILE A 57 10.82 -40.94 0.21
CA ILE A 57 10.08 -39.67 0.23
C ILE A 57 8.61 -39.98 0.03
N VAL A 58 7.78 -39.64 1.01
CA VAL A 58 6.34 -39.91 1.02
C VAL A 58 5.51 -38.66 0.73
N ARG A 59 6.08 -37.48 0.91
CA ARG A 59 5.41 -36.20 0.59
C ARG A 59 6.42 -35.19 0.07
N MET A 60 5.98 -34.44 -0.93
CA MET A 60 6.67 -33.28 -1.50
C MET A 60 5.67 -32.14 -1.51
N ASP A 61 5.81 -31.17 -0.62
CA ASP A 61 4.97 -29.97 -0.69
C ASP A 61 5.71 -28.84 -1.39
N PHE A 62 4.96 -28.12 -2.23
CA PHE A 62 5.34 -26.81 -2.70
C PHE A 62 4.82 -25.81 -1.67
N LEU A 63 5.71 -25.10 -0.99
CA LEU A 63 5.32 -23.90 -0.24
C LEU A 63 5.14 -22.77 -1.26
N ASN A 64 4.02 -22.06 -1.15
CA ASN A 64 3.80 -20.82 -1.88
C ASN A 64 4.82 -19.79 -1.37
N PRO A 65 5.71 -19.24 -2.20
CA PRO A 65 6.76 -18.31 -1.72
C PRO A 65 6.32 -16.85 -1.62
N ASP A 66 5.03 -16.61 -1.82
CA ASP A 66 4.31 -15.34 -1.80
C ASP A 66 2.93 -15.68 -1.22
N SER A 67 2.88 -15.78 0.11
CA SER A 67 1.84 -16.49 0.84
C SER A 67 0.49 -15.77 0.83
N ASP A 68 0.47 -14.45 0.71
CA ASP A 68 -0.73 -13.63 0.50
C ASP A 68 -1.02 -13.29 -0.97
N GLY A 69 -0.04 -13.47 -1.87
CA GLY A 69 -0.21 -13.34 -3.31
C GLY A 69 -0.20 -11.89 -3.80
N ASP A 70 0.45 -10.98 -3.07
CA ASP A 70 0.53 -9.55 -3.42
C ASP A 70 1.62 -9.26 -4.48
N GLY A 71 2.54 -10.20 -4.69
CA GLY A 71 3.63 -10.11 -5.65
C GLY A 71 4.99 -9.71 -5.05
N LEU A 72 5.05 -9.48 -3.74
CA LEU A 72 6.26 -9.48 -2.91
C LEU A 72 6.46 -10.91 -2.39
N LYS A 73 7.70 -11.30 -2.06
CA LYS A 73 7.95 -12.67 -1.56
C LYS A 73 8.06 -12.66 -0.05
N ASP A 74 7.60 -13.73 0.61
CA ASP A 74 7.70 -13.92 2.06
C ASP A 74 9.11 -13.63 2.60
N ILE A 75 10.14 -14.03 1.84
CA ILE A 75 11.54 -13.80 2.23
C ILE A 75 11.95 -12.33 2.13
N GLU A 76 11.47 -11.61 1.12
CA GLU A 76 11.74 -10.18 0.92
C GLU A 76 11.01 -9.36 1.98
N GLU A 77 9.75 -9.68 2.23
CA GLU A 77 8.94 -9.11 3.31
C GLU A 77 9.62 -9.25 4.67
N ILE A 78 9.95 -10.47 5.09
CA ILE A 78 10.49 -10.72 6.43
C ILE A 78 11.93 -10.18 6.59
N GLN A 79 12.77 -10.26 5.56
CA GLN A 79 14.20 -9.96 5.69
C GLN A 79 14.61 -8.55 5.26
N ILE A 80 13.85 -7.92 4.37
CA ILE A 80 14.21 -6.64 3.74
C ILE A 80 13.27 -5.54 4.19
N HIS A 81 11.96 -5.76 4.09
CA HIS A 81 10.95 -4.72 4.32
C HIS A 81 10.42 -4.69 5.75
N GLY A 82 10.44 -5.83 6.44
CA GLY A 82 9.88 -5.98 7.79
C GLY A 82 8.36 -6.11 7.82
N THR A 83 7.73 -6.35 6.67
CA THR A 83 6.29 -6.54 6.48
C THR A 83 5.84 -7.98 6.85
N GLU A 84 4.52 -8.21 6.85
CA GLU A 84 3.93 -9.48 7.26
C GLU A 84 3.53 -10.36 6.06
N ALA A 85 4.28 -11.44 5.80
CA ALA A 85 4.09 -12.39 4.69
C ALA A 85 2.71 -13.06 4.52
N LEU A 86 1.72 -12.76 5.36
CA LEU A 86 0.35 -13.27 5.26
C LEU A 86 -0.66 -12.13 5.05
N ILE A 87 -0.19 -10.90 4.91
CA ILE A 87 -0.99 -9.68 4.80
C ILE A 87 -0.43 -8.85 3.66
N SER A 88 -1.20 -8.77 2.58
CA SER A 88 -0.80 -8.08 1.36
C SER A 88 -0.59 -6.57 1.52
N ASP A 89 -1.09 -5.96 2.60
CA ASP A 89 -1.11 -4.52 2.87
C ASP A 89 -0.85 -4.35 4.38
N SER A 90 0.42 -4.18 4.73
CA SER A 90 0.91 -4.29 6.11
C SER A 90 0.53 -3.09 7.00
N ASP A 91 0.36 -1.89 6.43
CA ASP A 91 -0.06 -0.70 7.18
C ASP A 91 -1.54 -0.33 6.99
N GLY A 92 -2.21 -0.94 6.02
CA GLY A 92 -3.66 -0.87 5.81
C GLY A 92 -4.12 0.38 5.08
N ASP A 93 -3.27 1.00 4.27
CA ASP A 93 -3.58 2.25 3.56
C ASP A 93 -4.28 2.05 2.21
N GLY A 94 -4.37 0.80 1.76
CA GLY A 94 -5.02 0.40 0.51
C GLY A 94 -4.07 0.14 -0.67
N LEU A 95 -2.76 0.31 -0.49
CA LEU A 95 -1.73 -0.20 -1.40
C LEU A 95 -1.18 -1.54 -0.87
N SER A 96 -0.84 -2.46 -1.77
CA SER A 96 -0.14 -3.67 -1.33
C SER A 96 1.33 -3.39 -1.09
N ASP A 97 1.98 -4.13 -0.18
CA ASP A 97 3.41 -4.00 0.12
C ASP A 97 4.25 -4.10 -1.16
N ALA A 98 3.88 -5.00 -2.08
CA ALA A 98 4.50 -5.12 -3.40
C ALA A 98 4.38 -3.86 -4.28
N ASP A 99 3.22 -3.19 -4.29
CA ASP A 99 2.96 -1.99 -5.09
C ASP A 99 3.76 -0.81 -4.54
N GLU A 100 3.80 -0.67 -3.22
CA GLU A 100 4.60 0.34 -2.54
C GLU A 100 6.08 0.18 -2.85
N VAL A 101 6.62 -1.04 -2.72
CA VAL A 101 8.04 -1.33 -2.98
C VAL A 101 8.41 -1.21 -4.46
N HIS A 102 7.56 -1.69 -5.38
CA HIS A 102 7.94 -1.82 -6.79
C HIS A 102 7.46 -0.67 -7.68
N ALA A 103 6.34 -0.03 -7.36
CA ALA A 103 5.71 0.98 -8.21
C ALA A 103 5.85 2.39 -7.63
N HIS A 104 5.63 2.57 -6.32
CA HIS A 104 5.49 3.89 -5.71
C HIS A 104 6.74 4.36 -4.94
N ASN A 105 7.60 3.44 -4.50
CA ASN A 105 8.74 3.69 -3.62
C ASN A 105 8.34 4.34 -2.27
N THR A 106 7.13 4.06 -1.81
CA THR A 106 6.64 4.41 -0.47
C THR A 106 7.11 3.37 0.55
N ASN A 107 6.79 3.59 1.83
CA ASN A 107 7.20 2.68 2.91
C ASN A 107 6.02 1.79 3.35
N PRO A 108 6.08 0.46 3.11
CA PRO A 108 4.96 -0.46 3.37
C PRO A 108 4.66 -0.76 4.84
N LEU A 109 5.19 0.07 5.74
CA LEU A 109 4.94 0.01 7.18
C LEU A 109 4.50 1.37 7.72
N ASN A 110 4.18 2.31 6.83
CA ASN A 110 3.85 3.67 7.16
C ASN A 110 2.89 4.24 6.12
N SER A 111 1.61 4.27 6.49
CA SER A 111 0.49 4.65 5.63
C SER A 111 0.58 6.06 5.04
N ASP A 112 1.49 6.93 5.48
CA ASP A 112 1.66 8.33 5.06
C ASP A 112 3.17 8.62 5.00
N SER A 113 3.78 8.36 3.84
CA SER A 113 5.24 8.35 3.65
C SER A 113 5.89 9.73 3.76
N ASP A 114 5.19 10.81 3.42
CA ASP A 114 5.71 12.16 3.47
C ASP A 114 5.21 13.01 4.67
N ASN A 115 4.26 12.46 5.44
CA ASN A 115 3.70 13.01 6.67
C ASN A 115 2.90 14.31 6.47
N ASP A 116 2.16 14.42 5.37
CA ASP A 116 1.29 15.55 5.10
C ASP A 116 -0.16 15.38 5.61
N GLY A 117 -0.50 14.16 6.06
CA GLY A 117 -1.80 13.80 6.62
C GLY A 117 -2.73 13.06 5.66
N PHE A 118 -2.31 12.82 4.41
CA PHE A 118 -2.97 11.91 3.48
C PHE A 118 -2.23 10.58 3.41
N SER A 119 -2.97 9.49 3.21
CA SER A 119 -2.32 8.19 3.08
C SER A 119 -1.77 7.97 1.67
N ASP A 120 -0.70 7.19 1.51
CA ASP A 120 -0.07 6.97 0.21
C ASP A 120 -1.09 6.41 -0.81
N GLY A 121 -1.95 5.49 -0.37
CA GLY A 121 -3.06 4.96 -1.14
C GLY A 121 -4.12 6.00 -1.55
N GLN A 122 -4.42 6.99 -0.70
CA GLN A 122 -5.31 8.10 -1.07
C GLN A 122 -4.66 8.97 -2.14
N GLU A 123 -3.38 9.27 -1.98
CA GLU A 123 -2.63 10.10 -2.91
C GLU A 123 -2.55 9.50 -4.30
N ILE A 124 -2.20 8.22 -4.40
CA ILE A 124 -2.20 7.50 -5.67
C ILE A 124 -3.60 7.42 -6.27
N GLN A 125 -4.64 7.22 -5.45
CA GLN A 125 -6.03 7.20 -5.92
C GLN A 125 -6.47 8.55 -6.51
N TYR A 126 -6.07 9.67 -5.91
CA TYR A 126 -6.45 11.02 -6.33
C TYR A 126 -5.43 11.72 -7.23
N GLY A 127 -4.31 11.04 -7.55
CA GLY A 127 -3.30 11.47 -8.51
C GLY A 127 -2.33 12.52 -7.99
N SER A 128 -2.09 12.54 -6.67
CA SER A 128 -1.01 13.31 -6.04
C SER A 128 0.26 12.45 -5.88
N ASP A 129 1.30 12.97 -5.21
CA ASP A 129 2.63 12.35 -5.14
C ASP A 129 2.95 12.03 -3.68
N PRO A 130 2.93 10.75 -3.26
CA PRO A 130 3.03 10.35 -1.85
C PRO A 130 4.42 10.52 -1.20
N LEU A 131 5.32 11.16 -1.94
CA LEU A 131 6.67 11.47 -1.49
C LEU A 131 6.93 12.98 -1.48
N ASP A 132 5.92 13.81 -1.73
CA ASP A 132 6.00 15.27 -1.73
C ASP A 132 4.84 15.90 -0.96
N SER A 133 5.11 16.27 0.30
CA SER A 133 4.14 16.91 1.21
C SER A 133 3.50 18.21 0.71
N GLY A 134 3.98 18.77 -0.41
CA GLY A 134 3.36 19.90 -1.10
C GLY A 134 2.32 19.49 -2.16
N SER A 135 2.22 18.20 -2.45
CA SER A 135 1.37 17.60 -3.48
C SER A 135 0.27 16.80 -2.79
N VAL A 136 -0.74 17.49 -2.28
CA VAL A 136 -1.89 16.87 -1.60
C VAL A 136 -2.99 16.41 -2.58
N PRO A 137 -3.77 15.38 -2.24
CA PRO A 137 -5.00 15.01 -2.93
C PRO A 137 -5.98 16.16 -3.07
N ALA A 138 -6.56 16.26 -4.26
CA ALA A 138 -7.71 17.11 -4.51
C ALA A 138 -9.00 16.45 -3.97
N VAL A 139 -9.26 16.55 -2.67
CA VAL A 139 -10.43 15.95 -2.00
C VAL A 139 -11.41 16.98 -1.45
N ALA A 140 -12.68 16.61 -1.38
CA ALA A 140 -13.72 17.41 -0.72
C ALA A 140 -13.71 17.15 0.80
N ASP A 141 -12.77 17.76 1.52
CA ASP A 141 -12.57 17.56 2.96
C ASP A 141 -13.20 18.66 3.84
N GLY A 142 -13.55 19.81 3.25
CA GLY A 142 -14.08 20.99 3.93
C GLY A 142 -13.03 22.00 4.39
N ASP A 143 -11.74 21.80 4.09
CA ASP A 143 -10.66 22.74 4.38
C ASP A 143 -10.44 23.67 3.18
N LEU A 144 -11.15 24.80 3.15
CA LEU A 144 -11.12 25.73 2.03
C LEU A 144 -9.86 26.60 2.02
N ASN A 145 -9.06 26.55 3.08
CA ASN A 145 -7.90 27.42 3.24
C ASN A 145 -6.56 26.68 3.20
N GLY A 146 -6.60 25.35 3.30
CA GLY A 146 -5.45 24.45 3.17
C GLY A 146 -4.52 24.48 4.37
N ASP A 147 -5.03 24.73 5.57
CA ASP A 147 -4.24 24.72 6.81
C ASP A 147 -4.34 23.40 7.60
N GLY A 148 -4.99 22.40 7.01
CA GLY A 148 -5.16 21.05 7.54
C GLY A 148 -6.26 20.93 8.59
N LEU A 149 -7.06 21.99 8.81
CA LEU A 149 -8.13 22.01 9.79
C LEU A 149 -9.42 22.51 9.14
N VAL A 150 -10.54 21.91 9.53
CA VAL A 150 -11.86 22.43 9.19
C VAL A 150 -12.38 23.23 10.37
N ASP A 151 -12.33 24.56 10.29
CA ASP A 151 -12.69 25.46 11.38
C ASP A 151 -13.54 26.68 10.96
N ALA A 152 -13.55 27.73 11.79
CA ALA A 152 -14.33 28.93 11.52
C ALA A 152 -13.86 29.69 10.26
N ALA A 153 -12.58 29.58 9.88
CA ALA A 153 -12.03 30.18 8.67
C ALA A 153 -12.67 29.57 7.41
N ASP A 154 -12.79 28.25 7.35
CA ASP A 154 -13.42 27.54 6.22
C ASP A 154 -14.91 27.83 6.15
N VAL A 155 -15.56 27.87 7.30
CA VAL A 155 -16.97 28.28 7.39
C VAL A 155 -17.18 29.68 6.83
N MET A 156 -16.27 30.63 7.11
CA MET A 156 -16.36 32.00 6.58
C MET A 156 -16.10 32.04 5.06
N LEU A 157 -15.15 31.26 4.55
CA LEU A 157 -14.91 31.15 3.11
C LEU A 157 -16.12 30.56 2.38
N ALA A 158 -16.63 29.43 2.87
CA ALA A 158 -17.80 28.76 2.32
C ALA A 158 -19.03 29.67 2.36
N GLU A 159 -19.24 30.41 3.46
CA GLU A 159 -20.35 31.36 3.56
C GLU A 159 -20.24 32.49 2.53
N ARG A 160 -19.04 33.02 2.29
CA ARG A 160 -18.81 34.04 1.27
C ARG A 160 -19.05 33.50 -0.14
N ILE A 161 -18.65 32.26 -0.42
CA ILE A 161 -18.87 31.60 -1.72
C ILE A 161 -20.37 31.41 -1.96
N VAL A 162 -21.09 30.82 -0.99
CA VAL A 162 -22.54 30.56 -1.09
C VAL A 162 -23.35 31.86 -1.23
N LEU A 163 -22.90 32.95 -0.60
CA LEU A 163 -23.52 34.27 -0.73
C LEU A 163 -23.13 35.03 -2.01
N GLY A 164 -22.26 34.47 -2.86
CA GLY A 164 -21.75 35.12 -4.08
C GLY A 164 -20.85 36.32 -3.81
N GLN A 165 -20.20 36.36 -2.64
CA GLN A 165 -19.25 37.40 -2.23
C GLN A 165 -17.80 37.05 -2.54
N LEU A 166 -17.55 35.81 -2.95
CA LEU A 166 -16.25 35.27 -3.34
C LEU A 166 -16.47 34.24 -4.45
N ASP A 167 -15.77 34.39 -5.57
CA ASP A 167 -15.67 33.32 -6.57
C ASP A 167 -14.56 32.37 -6.12
N PRO A 168 -14.84 31.07 -5.92
CA PRO A 168 -13.82 30.12 -5.46
C PRO A 168 -12.79 29.88 -6.54
N ASP A 169 -11.54 29.68 -6.14
CA ASP A 169 -10.54 29.07 -7.02
C ASP A 169 -10.76 27.56 -7.16
N GLN A 170 -9.90 26.89 -7.92
CA GLN A 170 -10.03 25.45 -8.17
C GLN A 170 -9.88 24.63 -6.88
N ASN A 171 -8.96 24.99 -5.99
CA ASN A 171 -8.75 24.27 -4.74
C ASN A 171 -9.98 24.45 -3.84
N GLN A 172 -10.42 25.70 -3.64
CA GLN A 172 -11.62 25.99 -2.87
C GLN A 172 -12.84 25.25 -3.40
N SER A 173 -13.01 25.19 -4.72
CA SER A 173 -14.12 24.47 -5.37
C SER A 173 -14.12 22.97 -5.09
N ILE A 174 -12.95 22.36 -4.95
CA ILE A 174 -12.79 20.92 -4.67
C ILE A 174 -13.01 20.66 -3.18
N HIS A 175 -12.26 21.35 -2.32
CA HIS A 175 -12.33 21.16 -0.87
C HIS A 175 -13.69 21.54 -0.29
N GLY A 176 -14.37 22.51 -0.90
CA GLY A 176 -15.65 23.02 -0.40
C GLY A 176 -16.90 22.27 -0.84
N ASP A 177 -16.83 21.37 -1.83
CA ASP A 177 -17.97 20.63 -2.39
C ASP A 177 -18.19 19.31 -1.64
N VAL A 178 -18.48 19.43 -0.34
CA VAL A 178 -18.55 18.31 0.62
C VAL A 178 -19.92 17.64 0.71
N ALA A 179 -20.92 18.15 -0.02
CA ALA A 179 -22.30 17.69 0.00
C ALA A 179 -22.81 17.36 -1.42
N PRO A 180 -23.81 16.45 -1.54
CA PRO A 180 -24.43 15.66 -0.48
C PRO A 180 -23.48 14.63 0.15
N LEU A 181 -23.84 14.15 1.35
CA LEU A 181 -23.14 13.02 1.97
C LEU A 181 -23.82 11.70 1.53
N ALA A 182 -23.02 10.77 0.99
CA ALA A 182 -23.43 9.39 0.71
C ALA A 182 -22.79 8.48 1.77
N ASP A 183 -23.62 7.84 2.60
CA ASP A 183 -23.18 6.96 3.70
C ASP A 183 -22.16 7.58 4.67
N GLY A 184 -22.19 8.91 4.80
CA GLY A 184 -21.29 9.69 5.65
C GLY A 184 -20.13 10.34 4.91
N THR A 185 -19.83 9.91 3.68
CA THR A 185 -18.72 10.43 2.86
C THR A 185 -19.21 11.52 1.90
N PRO A 186 -18.41 12.58 1.65
CA PRO A 186 -18.66 13.55 0.59
C PRO A 186 -18.93 12.88 -0.75
N SER A 187 -20.01 13.29 -1.41
CA SER A 187 -20.34 12.93 -2.78
C SER A 187 -20.53 14.23 -3.58
N PRO A 188 -19.42 14.90 -3.96
CA PRO A 188 -19.42 16.24 -4.57
C PRO A 188 -20.35 16.32 -5.78
N ASP A 189 -21.14 17.40 -5.89
CA ASP A 189 -22.09 17.60 -7.00
C ASP A 189 -21.64 18.62 -8.06
N GLY A 190 -20.43 19.16 -7.86
CA GLY A 190 -19.75 20.15 -8.68
C GLY A 190 -20.02 21.59 -8.24
N LYS A 191 -20.65 21.83 -7.07
CA LYS A 191 -21.01 23.17 -6.61
C LYS A 191 -20.93 23.31 -5.10
N ILE A 192 -20.33 24.40 -4.66
CA ILE A 192 -20.43 24.85 -3.27
C ILE A 192 -21.76 25.59 -3.08
N ASP A 193 -22.70 24.94 -2.39
CA ASP A 193 -24.00 25.47 -2.03
C ASP A 193 -24.29 25.44 -0.52
N ILE A 194 -25.54 25.74 -0.15
CA ILE A 194 -25.93 25.84 1.26
C ILE A 194 -25.87 24.50 2.01
N ASN A 195 -25.93 23.37 1.30
CA ASN A 195 -25.80 22.05 1.87
C ASN A 195 -24.34 21.81 2.29
N ASP A 196 -23.38 22.20 1.45
CA ASP A 196 -21.95 22.16 1.78
C ASP A 196 -21.64 23.00 3.00
N LEU A 197 -22.13 24.24 3.03
CA LEU A 197 -21.94 25.14 4.16
C LEU A 197 -22.47 24.54 5.47
N GLN A 198 -23.57 23.79 5.43
CA GLN A 198 -24.09 23.11 6.60
C GLN A 198 -23.19 21.95 7.04
N VAL A 199 -22.64 21.20 6.10
CA VAL A 199 -21.72 20.09 6.38
C VAL A 199 -20.40 20.63 6.97
N ILE A 200 -19.79 21.65 6.36
CA ILE A 200 -18.56 22.30 6.85
C ILE A 200 -18.80 22.87 8.25
N LYS A 201 -19.92 23.59 8.48
CA LYS A 201 -20.28 24.09 9.81
C LYS A 201 -20.40 22.98 10.85
N ARG A 202 -20.93 21.82 10.47
CA ARG A 202 -21.05 20.67 11.38
C ARG A 202 -19.70 20.03 11.64
N LYS A 203 -18.82 19.89 10.65
CA LYS A 203 -17.46 19.35 10.81
C LYS A 203 -16.61 20.25 11.72
N ALA A 204 -16.64 21.57 11.49
CA ALA A 204 -15.97 22.55 12.36
C ALA A 204 -16.48 22.55 13.82
N LEU A 205 -17.70 22.07 14.07
CA LEU A 205 -18.26 21.90 15.42
C LEU A 205 -18.06 20.49 16.00
N GLY A 206 -17.40 19.58 15.28
CA GLY A 206 -17.20 18.19 15.69
C GLY A 206 -18.47 17.34 15.67
N HIS A 207 -19.45 17.70 14.84
CA HIS A 207 -20.74 17.01 14.72
C HIS A 207 -20.80 16.02 13.54
N VAL A 208 -19.77 15.99 12.69
CA VAL A 208 -19.63 15.11 11.53
C VAL A 208 -18.15 14.80 11.38
N ASN A 209 -17.83 13.53 11.13
CA ASN A 209 -16.51 13.07 10.74
C ASN A 209 -16.65 12.36 9.39
N PHE A 210 -15.85 12.77 8.41
CA PHE A 210 -15.61 12.11 7.14
C PHE A 210 -14.24 12.52 6.63
#